data_AF-A0A8F5BVQ8-F1
#
_entry.id   AF-A0A8F5BVQ8-F1
#
_cell.length_a   1.000
_cell.length_b   1.000
_cell.length_c   1.000
_cell.angle_alpha   90.00
_cell.angle_beta   90.00
_cell.angle_gamma   90.00
#
_symmetry.space_group_name_H-M   'P 1'
#
loop_
_entity.id
_entity.type
_entity.pdbx_description
1 polymer ?
#
loop_
_entity_poly.entity_id
_entity_poly.type
_entity_poly.pdbx_seq_one_letter_code
_entity_poly.pdbx_strand_id
1 'polypeptide(L)'
;MSYSEVEYKGLSYLKRGNIEIIIIILIELLAILFTYLMEYLGLPTPLQEFLVLLPSSAVSTLLTILTYLDIQRGFYTLGKAEVNIGIGNIISSLFLVLSILAIVGVVTYTLSLVFNGITSSILNPIQTLLELFAFITFIMLGFSYRLIGNHYGSNHLSIGGIVLILGVIIFIFKLEYGGLLAFIGLIITYIGLGNLSAVKRPVTTPPPPQASSTPIEITSSTNVSSSSSTPNITAHGGILRSNGEAFIAVSSDIEEEILSSIILNTDYSTNEITPKALSKGYNSIKINFNTNLQQLTPGNTYTIRLILANGRNVDINVAFQP
;
A
#
# COMPACT_ATOMS: atom_id res chain seq x y z
N MET A 1 -9.36 -17.03 -4.95
CA MET A 1 -8.69 -15.73 -4.74
C MET A 1 -7.36 -16.04 -4.07
N SER A 2 -6.24 -15.62 -4.66
CA SER A 2 -4.92 -15.84 -4.05
C SER A 2 -4.80 -14.99 -2.78
N TYR A 3 -4.16 -15.49 -1.72
CA TYR A 3 -3.94 -14.72 -0.48
C TYR A 3 -3.31 -13.34 -0.77
N SER A 4 -2.40 -13.25 -1.74
CA SER A 4 -1.79 -11.97 -2.17
C SER A 4 -2.79 -10.98 -2.76
N GLU A 5 -3.85 -11.44 -3.43
CA GLU A 5 -4.88 -10.58 -4.03
C GLU A 5 -5.81 -10.00 -2.96
N VAL A 6 -6.14 -10.81 -1.95
CA VAL A 6 -6.95 -10.39 -0.80
C VAL A 6 -6.17 -9.38 0.05
N GLU A 7 -4.89 -9.64 0.32
CA GLU A 7 -3.99 -8.69 1.02
C GLU A 7 -3.89 -7.37 0.27
N TYR A 8 -3.60 -7.41 -1.04
CA TYR A 8 -3.54 -6.21 -1.88
C TYR A 8 -4.82 -5.37 -1.75
N LYS A 9 -5.98 -6.02 -1.88
CA LYS A 9 -7.27 -5.34 -1.81
C LYS A 9 -7.48 -4.71 -0.44
N GLY A 10 -7.17 -5.42 0.65
CA GLY A 10 -7.22 -4.90 2.00
C GLY A 10 -6.35 -3.66 2.21
N LEU A 11 -5.08 -3.72 1.81
CA LEU A 11 -4.15 -2.60 1.87
C LEU A 11 -4.60 -1.41 1.02
N SER A 12 -5.19 -1.66 -0.15
CA SER A 12 -5.69 -0.61 -1.04
C SER A 12 -6.87 0.16 -0.44
N TYR A 13 -7.77 -0.51 0.30
CA TYR A 13 -8.85 0.15 1.03
C TYR A 13 -8.33 0.99 2.19
N LEU A 14 -7.37 0.46 2.97
CA LEU A 14 -6.74 1.25 4.04
C LEU A 14 -6.02 2.49 3.48
N LYS A 15 -5.35 2.35 2.33
CA LYS A 15 -4.72 3.49 1.63
C LYS A 15 -5.76 4.54 1.24
N ARG A 16 -6.92 4.10 0.72
CA ARG A 16 -8.02 4.99 0.32
C ARG A 16 -8.61 5.72 1.53
N GLY A 17 -8.92 5.02 2.61
CA GLY A 17 -9.35 5.66 3.85
C GLY A 17 -8.33 6.66 4.40
N ASN A 18 -7.03 6.35 4.32
CA ASN A 18 -5.99 7.28 4.78
C ASN A 18 -5.91 8.58 3.96
N ILE A 19 -6.06 8.51 2.62
CA ILE A 19 -6.07 9.73 1.81
C ILE A 19 -7.34 10.56 2.04
N GLU A 20 -8.47 9.92 2.30
CA GLU A 20 -9.71 10.62 2.64
C GLU A 20 -9.57 11.41 3.94
N ILE A 21 -8.92 10.84 4.95
CA ILE A 21 -8.56 11.56 6.19
C ILE A 21 -7.70 12.79 5.89
N ILE A 22 -6.66 12.63 5.06
CA ILE A 22 -5.79 13.74 4.68
C ILE A 22 -6.60 14.85 3.98
N ILE A 23 -7.52 14.47 3.08
CA ILE A 23 -8.40 15.40 2.38
C ILE A 23 -9.34 16.12 3.36
N ILE A 24 -9.93 15.42 4.34
CA ILE A 24 -10.75 16.02 5.40
C ILE A 24 -9.96 17.11 6.12
N ILE A 25 -8.74 16.81 6.57
CA ILE A 25 -7.89 17.78 7.28
C ILE A 25 -7.61 19.01 6.39
N LEU A 26 -7.34 18.81 5.10
CA LEU A 26 -7.10 19.91 4.17
C LEU A 26 -8.35 20.78 3.94
N ILE A 27 -9.54 20.16 3.84
CA ILE A 27 -10.81 20.89 3.72
C ILE A 27 -11.05 21.76 4.96
N GLU A 28 -10.84 21.21 6.17
CA GLU A 28 -11.02 21.96 7.41
C GLU A 28 -10.00 23.10 7.54
N LEU A 29 -8.74 22.88 7.19
CA LEU A 29 -7.72 23.95 7.18
C LEU A 29 -8.09 25.06 6.19
N LEU A 30 -8.61 24.69 5.02
CA LEU A 30 -9.06 25.65 4.01
C LEU A 30 -10.29 26.43 4.49
N ALA A 31 -11.23 25.77 5.17
CA ALA A 31 -12.40 26.41 5.76
C ALA A 31 -12.02 27.42 6.85
N ILE A 32 -11.04 27.10 7.70
CA ILE A 32 -10.49 28.03 8.69
C ILE A 32 -9.86 29.25 8.00
N LEU A 33 -9.05 29.02 6.96
CA LEU A 33 -8.42 30.10 6.19
C LEU A 33 -9.46 31.03 5.53
N PHE A 34 -10.49 30.46 4.91
CA PHE A 34 -11.56 31.25 4.30
C PHE A 34 -12.37 32.02 5.34
N THR A 35 -12.66 31.41 6.49
CA THR A 35 -13.35 32.10 7.60
C THR A 35 -12.56 33.34 8.03
N TYR A 36 -11.24 33.21 8.21
CA TYR A 36 -10.36 34.33 8.54
C TYR A 36 -10.35 35.42 7.46
N LEU A 37 -10.32 35.03 6.18
CA LEU A 37 -10.38 35.98 5.07
C LEU A 37 -11.71 36.77 5.08
N MET A 38 -12.83 36.10 5.31
CA MET A 38 -14.15 36.75 5.36
C MET A 38 -14.28 37.68 6.57
N GLU A 39 -13.69 37.31 7.71
CA GLU A 39 -13.61 38.17 8.89
C GLU A 39 -12.80 39.44 8.60
N TYR A 40 -11.64 39.29 7.94
CA TYR A 40 -10.82 40.42 7.51
C TYR A 40 -11.56 41.37 6.56
N LEU A 41 -12.44 40.82 5.71
CA LEU A 41 -13.32 41.58 4.81
C LEU A 41 -14.55 42.20 5.52
N GLY A 42 -14.71 42.01 6.83
CA GLY A 42 -15.78 42.60 7.63
C GLY A 42 -17.15 41.93 7.46
N LEU A 43 -17.20 40.69 6.95
CA LEU A 43 -18.47 39.96 6.83
C LEU A 43 -18.96 39.50 8.20
N PRO A 44 -20.29 39.52 8.46
CA PRO A 44 -20.83 39.12 9.75
C PRO A 44 -20.69 37.62 9.97
N THR A 45 -20.44 37.21 11.21
CA THR A 45 -20.19 35.79 11.59
C THR A 45 -21.25 34.80 11.10
N PRO A 46 -22.58 35.07 11.15
CA PRO A 46 -23.56 34.09 10.68
C PRO A 46 -23.44 33.79 9.18
N LEU A 47 -22.97 34.77 8.40
CA LEU A 47 -22.78 34.62 6.97
C LEU A 47 -21.50 33.84 6.66
N GLN A 48 -20.44 34.00 7.47
CA GLN A 48 -19.23 33.18 7.38
C GLN A 48 -19.54 31.71 7.70
N GLU A 49 -20.28 31.48 8.79
CA GLU A 49 -20.73 30.17 9.23
C GLU A 49 -21.56 29.46 8.17
N PHE A 50 -22.51 30.17 7.56
CA PHE A 50 -23.37 29.63 6.52
C PHE A 50 -22.64 29.35 5.18
N LEU A 51 -21.73 30.23 4.75
CA LEU A 51 -21.08 30.11 3.44
C LEU A 51 -19.87 29.19 3.44
N VAL A 52 -19.18 29.04 4.57
CA VAL A 52 -17.89 28.32 4.64
C VAL A 52 -18.00 27.11 5.54
N LEU A 53 -18.29 27.30 6.83
CA LEU A 53 -18.23 26.24 7.84
C LEU A 53 -19.31 25.18 7.67
N LEU A 54 -20.53 25.56 7.30
CA LEU A 54 -21.61 24.61 7.07
C LEU A 54 -21.33 23.70 5.85
N PRO A 55 -20.98 24.23 4.65
CA PRO A 55 -20.60 23.38 3.53
C PRO A 55 -19.36 22.51 3.81
N SER A 56 -18.32 23.05 4.45
CA SER A 56 -17.10 22.27 4.75
C SER A 56 -17.40 21.11 5.69
N SER A 57 -18.11 21.36 6.79
CA SER A 57 -18.48 20.34 7.77
C SER A 57 -19.38 19.24 7.17
N ALA A 58 -20.30 19.60 6.27
CA ALA A 58 -21.13 18.64 5.54
C ALA A 58 -20.29 17.73 4.63
N VAL A 59 -19.34 18.29 3.88
CA VAL A 59 -18.42 17.52 3.01
C VAL A 59 -17.50 16.64 3.86
N SER A 60 -16.92 17.16 4.94
CA SER A 60 -16.07 16.41 5.86
C SER A 60 -16.81 15.25 6.53
N THR A 61 -18.09 15.44 6.85
CA THR A 61 -18.96 14.37 7.39
C THR A 61 -19.17 13.26 6.36
N LEU A 62 -19.44 13.60 5.11
CA LEU A 62 -19.57 12.61 4.03
C LEU A 62 -18.27 11.82 3.82
N LEU A 63 -17.13 12.50 3.82
CA LEU A 63 -15.83 11.85 3.72
C LEU A 63 -15.53 10.98 4.94
N THR A 64 -15.93 11.39 6.14
CA THR A 64 -15.77 10.57 7.37
C THR A 64 -16.51 9.24 7.25
N ILE A 65 -17.73 9.26 6.69
CA ILE A 65 -18.51 8.05 6.41
C ILE A 65 -17.79 7.16 5.38
N LEU A 66 -17.25 7.75 4.31
CA LEU A 66 -16.48 7.00 3.30
C LEU A 66 -15.22 6.36 3.92
N THR A 67 -14.52 7.12 4.76
CA THR A 67 -13.34 6.66 5.49
C THR A 67 -13.68 5.49 6.40
N TYR A 68 -14.79 5.56 7.13
CA TYR A 68 -15.28 4.44 7.92
C TYR A 68 -15.48 3.19 7.05
N LEU A 69 -16.17 3.31 5.91
CA LEU A 69 -16.46 2.18 5.03
C LEU A 69 -15.17 1.56 4.48
N ASP A 70 -14.20 2.37 4.07
CA ASP A 70 -12.94 1.87 3.52
C ASP A 70 -12.02 1.29 4.59
N ILE A 71 -11.95 1.89 5.77
CA ILE A 71 -11.19 1.33 6.90
C ILE A 71 -11.79 -0.02 7.34
N GLN A 72 -13.12 -0.09 7.47
CA GLN A 72 -13.82 -1.32 7.81
C GLN A 72 -13.56 -2.42 6.77
N ARG A 73 -13.72 -2.09 5.49
CA ARG A 73 -13.44 -3.03 4.38
C ARG A 73 -11.97 -3.46 4.35
N GLY A 74 -11.05 -2.55 4.60
CA GLY A 74 -9.62 -2.80 4.63
C GLY A 74 -9.25 -3.82 5.71
N PHE A 75 -9.61 -3.56 6.97
CA PHE A 75 -9.32 -4.47 8.07
C PHE A 75 -10.05 -5.81 7.96
N TYR A 76 -11.31 -5.80 7.54
CA TYR A 76 -12.07 -7.04 7.32
C TYR A 76 -11.44 -7.91 6.23
N THR A 77 -10.98 -7.29 5.13
CA THR A 77 -10.33 -8.01 4.04
C THR A 77 -8.95 -8.54 4.45
N LEU A 78 -8.16 -7.78 5.20
CA LEU A 78 -6.90 -8.25 5.77
C LEU A 78 -7.10 -9.43 6.74
N GLY A 79 -8.14 -9.39 7.58
CA GLY A 79 -8.48 -10.49 8.47
C GLY A 79 -8.80 -11.79 7.72
N LYS A 80 -9.44 -11.71 6.54
CA LYS A 80 -9.67 -12.88 5.66
C LYS A 80 -8.39 -13.45 5.07
N ALA A 81 -7.36 -12.63 4.90
CA ALA A 81 -6.05 -13.06 4.44
C ALA A 81 -5.14 -13.57 5.58
N GLU A 82 -5.71 -13.84 6.76
CA GLU A 82 -4.99 -14.27 7.98
C GLU A 82 -4.03 -13.20 8.55
N VAL A 83 -4.09 -11.97 8.04
CA VAL A 83 -3.37 -10.81 8.58
C VAL A 83 -4.27 -10.12 9.61
N ASN A 84 -4.47 -10.81 10.74
CA ASN A 84 -5.28 -10.28 11.83
C ASN A 84 -4.42 -9.47 12.80
N ILE A 85 -4.57 -8.14 12.74
CA ILE A 85 -3.86 -7.18 13.61
C ILE A 85 -4.52 -7.07 15.00
N GLY A 86 -5.66 -7.73 15.23
CA GLY A 86 -6.38 -7.77 16.51
C GLY A 86 -7.16 -6.50 16.86
N ILE A 87 -6.82 -5.35 16.26
CA ILE A 87 -7.39 -4.03 16.59
C ILE A 87 -8.38 -3.53 15.51
N GLY A 88 -8.46 -4.19 14.35
CA GLY A 88 -9.26 -3.73 13.21
C GLY A 88 -10.76 -3.55 13.51
N ASN A 89 -11.35 -4.44 14.31
CA ASN A 89 -12.76 -4.33 14.72
C ASN A 89 -12.98 -3.13 15.66
N ILE A 90 -12.04 -2.87 16.57
CA ILE A 90 -12.11 -1.74 17.50
C ILE A 90 -12.09 -0.43 16.72
N ILE A 91 -11.17 -0.30 15.77
CA ILE A 91 -11.04 0.92 14.95
C ILE A 91 -12.28 1.14 14.07
N SER A 92 -12.79 0.07 13.45
CA SER A 92 -14.00 0.17 12.63
C SER A 92 -15.19 0.68 13.47
N SER A 93 -15.38 0.14 14.68
CA SER A 93 -16.42 0.61 15.60
C SER A 93 -16.21 2.05 16.05
N LEU A 94 -14.97 2.47 16.31
CA LEU A 94 -14.65 3.85 16.66
C LEU A 94 -14.97 4.82 15.51
N PHE A 95 -14.61 4.47 14.27
CA PHE A 95 -14.96 5.27 13.09
C PHE A 95 -16.47 5.31 12.83
N LEU A 96 -17.21 4.24 13.15
CA LEU A 96 -18.67 4.25 13.07
C LEU A 96 -19.27 5.27 14.05
N VAL A 97 -18.82 5.24 15.31
CA VAL A 97 -19.27 6.21 16.33
C VAL A 97 -18.90 7.63 15.91
N LEU A 98 -17.69 7.84 15.41
CA LEU A 98 -17.25 9.14 14.90
C LEU A 98 -18.13 9.63 13.74
N SER A 99 -18.50 8.74 12.81
CA SER A 99 -19.37 9.07 11.67
C SER A 99 -20.78 9.48 12.14
N ILE A 100 -21.34 8.77 13.13
CA ILE A 100 -22.64 9.11 13.72
C ILE A 100 -22.57 10.47 14.42
N LEU A 101 -21.54 10.70 15.25
CA LEU A 101 -21.33 11.96 15.93
C LEU A 101 -21.12 13.12 14.96
N ALA A 102 -20.43 12.92 13.84
CA ALA A 102 -20.25 13.93 12.80
C ALA A 102 -21.58 14.34 12.17
N ILE A 103 -22.44 13.37 11.82
CA ILE A 103 -23.80 13.64 11.31
C ILE A 103 -24.61 14.44 12.33
N VAL A 104 -24.63 13.98 13.59
CA VAL A 104 -25.34 14.67 14.67
C VAL A 104 -24.80 16.10 14.85
N GLY A 105 -23.49 16.28 14.78
CA GLY A 105 -22.82 17.58 14.87
C GLY A 105 -23.27 18.53 13.77
N VAL A 106 -23.22 18.12 12.51
CA VAL A 106 -23.65 18.96 11.36
C VAL A 106 -25.14 19.29 11.44
N VAL A 107 -26.00 18.32 11.75
CA VAL A 107 -27.45 18.56 11.88
C VAL A 107 -27.72 19.56 13.01
N THR A 108 -27.08 19.39 14.17
CA THR A 108 -27.27 20.30 15.31
C THR A 108 -26.72 21.69 15.00
N TYR A 109 -25.58 21.78 14.31
CA TYR A 109 -24.99 23.05 13.86
C TYR A 109 -25.90 23.76 12.85
N THR A 110 -26.47 23.05 11.88
CA THR A 110 -27.44 23.61 10.93
C THR A 110 -28.66 24.16 11.67
N LEU A 111 -29.16 23.42 12.65
CA LEU A 111 -30.29 23.85 13.47
C LEU A 111 -29.96 25.11 14.29
N SER A 112 -28.72 25.23 14.77
CA SER A 112 -28.22 26.42 15.48
C SER A 112 -28.35 27.68 14.63
N LEU A 113 -27.92 27.61 13.37
CA LEU A 113 -27.95 28.74 12.43
C LEU A 113 -29.38 29.20 12.11
N VAL A 114 -30.33 28.26 12.02
CA VAL A 114 -31.72 28.57 11.67
C VAL A 114 -32.49 29.17 12.86
N PHE A 115 -32.26 28.67 14.07
CA PHE A 115 -33.08 29.01 15.24
C PHE A 115 -32.49 30.10 16.16
N ASN A 116 -31.37 30.73 15.79
CA ASN A 116 -30.78 31.93 16.44
C ASN A 116 -31.00 32.00 17.97
N GLY A 117 -30.50 31.02 18.75
CA GLY A 117 -30.44 31.17 20.21
C GLY A 117 -30.52 29.93 21.11
N ILE A 118 -30.65 28.69 20.61
CA ILE A 118 -30.94 27.53 21.49
C ILE A 118 -29.74 26.59 21.73
N THR A 119 -28.58 26.81 21.11
CA THR A 119 -27.72 25.66 20.76
C THR A 119 -26.36 25.56 21.43
N SER A 120 -25.86 26.58 22.12
CA SER A 120 -24.53 26.50 22.76
C SER A 120 -24.44 25.41 23.85
N SER A 121 -25.54 25.10 24.53
CA SER A 121 -25.59 24.08 25.58
C SER A 121 -25.54 22.64 25.05
N ILE A 122 -26.00 22.39 23.82
CA ILE A 122 -26.04 21.05 23.21
C ILE A 122 -24.83 20.84 22.28
N LEU A 123 -24.34 21.89 21.62
CA LEU A 123 -23.17 21.80 20.74
C LEU A 123 -21.89 21.47 21.50
N ASN A 124 -21.64 22.13 22.63
CA ASN A 124 -20.39 21.95 23.38
C ASN A 124 -20.15 20.49 23.81
N PRO A 125 -21.14 19.76 24.39
CA PRO A 125 -21.00 18.34 24.69
C PRO A 125 -20.75 17.48 23.45
N ILE A 126 -21.46 17.70 22.34
CA ILE A 126 -21.29 16.92 21.10
C ILE A 126 -19.89 17.13 20.53
N GLN A 127 -19.43 18.38 20.48
CA GLN A 127 -18.08 18.70 20.00
C GLN A 127 -17.00 18.05 20.89
N THR A 128 -17.17 18.12 22.22
CA THR A 128 -16.24 17.46 23.16
C THR A 128 -16.18 15.95 22.93
N LEU A 129 -17.33 15.31 22.70
CA LEU A 129 -17.39 13.88 22.37
C LEU A 129 -16.73 13.58 21.02
N LEU A 130 -16.97 14.41 20.01
CA LEU A 130 -16.38 14.25 18.68
C LEU A 130 -14.85 14.30 18.75
N GLU A 131 -14.30 15.30 19.45
CA GLU A 131 -12.86 15.46 19.66
C GLU A 131 -12.25 14.27 20.44
N LEU A 132 -12.92 13.81 21.50
CA LEU A 132 -12.47 12.66 22.29
C LEU A 132 -12.44 11.37 21.45
N PHE A 133 -13.52 11.09 20.72
CA PHE A 133 -13.58 9.90 19.87
C PHE A 133 -12.61 9.99 18.71
N ALA A 134 -12.45 11.17 18.09
CA ALA A 134 -11.45 11.39 17.06
C ALA A 134 -10.05 11.07 17.59
N PHE A 135 -9.68 11.61 18.76
CA PHE A 135 -8.39 11.35 19.40
C PHE A 135 -8.11 9.85 19.58
N ILE A 136 -9.04 9.12 20.22
CA ILE A 136 -8.88 7.68 20.47
C ILE A 136 -8.76 6.94 19.13
N THR A 137 -9.57 7.31 18.15
CA THR A 137 -9.56 6.72 16.80
C THR A 137 -8.22 6.89 16.13
N PHE A 138 -7.65 8.10 16.11
CA PHE A 138 -6.37 8.38 15.47
C PHE A 138 -5.19 7.68 16.15
N ILE A 139 -5.19 7.57 17.49
CA ILE A 139 -4.18 6.78 18.20
C ILE A 139 -4.27 5.30 17.81
N MET A 140 -5.48 4.72 17.85
CA MET A 140 -5.68 3.32 17.50
C MET A 140 -5.32 3.04 16.03
N LEU A 141 -5.64 3.98 15.14
CA LEU A 141 -5.25 3.93 13.74
C LEU A 141 -3.72 3.94 13.58
N GLY A 142 -3.02 4.81 14.30
CA GLY A 142 -1.55 4.84 14.33
C GLY A 142 -0.94 3.53 14.83
N PHE A 143 -1.51 2.92 15.88
CA PHE A 143 -1.08 1.59 16.33
C PHE A 143 -1.28 0.53 15.26
N SER A 144 -2.41 0.56 14.56
CA SER A 144 -2.68 -0.43 13.51
C SER A 144 -1.74 -0.28 12.32
N TYR A 145 -1.46 0.95 11.87
CA TYR A 145 -0.43 1.16 10.86
C TYR A 145 0.94 0.67 11.34
N ARG A 146 1.31 0.91 12.60
CA ARG A 146 2.55 0.37 13.14
C ARG A 146 2.63 -1.15 13.08
N LEU A 147 1.55 -1.82 13.49
CA LEU A 147 1.50 -3.29 13.49
C LEU A 147 1.51 -3.87 12.08
N ILE A 148 0.80 -3.24 11.13
CA ILE A 148 0.83 -3.61 9.71
C ILE A 148 2.25 -3.42 9.17
N GLY A 149 2.89 -2.30 9.45
CA GLY A 149 4.26 -2.02 9.04
C GLY A 149 5.24 -3.08 9.55
N ASN A 150 5.14 -3.47 10.82
CA ASN A 150 5.97 -4.52 11.40
C ASN A 150 5.71 -5.88 10.77
N HIS A 151 4.45 -6.23 10.50
CA HIS A 151 4.09 -7.50 9.86
C HIS A 151 4.68 -7.63 8.45
N TYR A 152 4.67 -6.54 7.67
CA TYR A 152 5.18 -6.52 6.29
C TYR A 152 6.62 -5.99 6.16
N GLY A 153 7.33 -5.72 7.26
CA GLY A 153 8.70 -5.16 7.23
C GLY A 153 8.81 -3.75 6.63
N SER A 154 7.74 -2.95 6.64
CA SER A 154 7.72 -1.59 6.08
C SER A 154 8.05 -0.54 7.13
N ASN A 155 9.29 -0.04 7.09
CA ASN A 155 9.76 1.04 7.97
C ASN A 155 8.91 2.30 7.85
N HIS A 156 8.47 2.67 6.64
CA HIS A 156 7.62 3.85 6.44
C HIS A 156 6.30 3.72 7.21
N LEU A 157 5.63 2.57 7.09
CA LEU A 157 4.33 2.40 7.74
C LEU A 157 4.47 2.31 9.27
N SER A 158 5.53 1.65 9.76
CA SER A 158 5.84 1.58 11.19
C SER A 158 6.17 2.94 11.80
N ILE A 159 7.08 3.68 11.17
CA ILE A 159 7.50 5.02 11.62
C ILE A 159 6.34 6.00 11.50
N GLY A 160 5.61 6.00 10.38
CA GLY A 160 4.46 6.87 10.18
C GLY A 160 3.37 6.66 11.24
N GLY A 161 3.10 5.41 11.63
CA GLY A 161 2.17 5.10 12.71
C GLY A 161 2.61 5.65 14.07
N ILE A 162 3.91 5.57 14.38
CA ILE A 162 4.49 6.15 15.61
C ILE A 162 4.41 7.67 15.58
N VAL A 163 4.78 8.30 14.46
CA VAL A 163 4.71 9.75 14.28
C VAL A 163 3.28 10.26 14.44
N LEU A 164 2.30 9.53 13.89
CA LEU A 164 0.88 9.83 14.08
C LEU A 164 0.49 9.82 15.55
N ILE A 165 0.82 8.75 16.28
CA ILE A 165 0.53 8.63 17.73
C ILE A 165 1.16 9.79 18.51
N LEU A 166 2.46 10.06 18.27
CA LEU A 166 3.17 11.13 18.96
C LEU A 166 2.57 12.50 18.66
N GLY A 167 2.25 12.79 17.40
CA GLY A 167 1.60 14.04 17.00
C GLY A 167 0.25 14.23 17.69
N VAL A 168 -0.58 13.19 17.72
CA VAL A 168 -1.90 13.22 18.36
C VAL A 168 -1.80 13.40 19.88
N ILE A 169 -0.83 12.77 20.54
CA ILE A 169 -0.59 12.96 21.99
C ILE A 169 -0.09 14.39 22.27
N ILE A 170 0.86 14.88 21.47
CA ILE A 170 1.40 16.25 21.62
C ILE A 170 0.28 17.29 21.40
N PHE A 171 -0.62 17.04 20.45
CA PHE A 171 -1.78 17.90 20.20
C PHE A 171 -2.70 18.01 21.41
N ILE A 172 -2.92 16.91 22.17
CA ILE A 172 -3.69 16.95 23.43
C ILE A 172 -3.10 17.92 24.44
N PHE A 173 -1.77 17.94 24.57
CA PHE A 173 -1.09 18.86 25.49
C PHE A 173 -1.09 20.32 24.99
N LYS A 174 -1.90 20.62 23.96
CA LYS A 174 -2.03 21.94 23.32
C LYS A 174 -0.71 22.53 22.85
N LEU A 175 0.23 21.65 22.48
CA LEU A 175 1.46 22.07 21.84
C LEU A 175 1.17 22.31 20.36
N GLU A 176 1.44 23.53 19.90
CA GLU A 176 1.06 24.07 18.59
C GLU A 176 1.44 23.17 17.41
N TYR A 177 2.53 22.41 17.55
CA TYR A 177 3.08 21.57 16.48
C TYR A 177 2.51 20.13 16.44
N GLY A 178 1.70 19.72 17.41
CA GLY A 178 1.19 18.35 17.49
C GLY A 178 0.32 17.95 16.29
N GLY A 179 -0.56 18.86 15.86
CA GLY A 179 -1.44 18.64 14.70
C GLY A 179 -0.64 18.48 13.39
N LEU A 180 0.38 19.30 13.20
CA LEU A 180 1.28 19.20 12.04
C LEU A 180 2.03 17.86 12.04
N LEU A 181 2.53 17.42 13.20
CA LEU A 181 3.23 16.16 13.32
C LEU A 181 2.29 14.96 13.05
N ALA A 182 1.06 15.00 13.54
CA ALA A 182 0.03 13.99 13.25
C ALA A 182 -0.26 13.92 11.74
N PHE A 183 -0.40 15.08 11.09
CA PHE A 183 -0.61 15.19 9.65
C PHE A 183 0.56 14.59 8.86
N ILE A 184 1.81 14.87 9.26
CA ILE A 184 3.01 14.25 8.66
C ILE A 184 2.95 12.72 8.83
N GLY A 185 2.54 12.22 10.00
CA GLY A 185 2.35 10.78 10.24
C GLY A 185 1.35 10.15 9.26
N LEU A 186 0.22 10.82 8.99
CA LEU A 186 -0.75 10.36 7.99
C LEU A 186 -0.16 10.28 6.58
N ILE A 187 0.62 11.28 6.17
CA ILE A 187 1.30 11.28 4.85
C ILE A 187 2.27 10.08 4.75
N ILE A 188 3.11 9.88 5.78
CA ILE A 188 4.09 8.79 5.78
C ILE A 188 3.38 7.42 5.72
N THR A 189 2.29 7.25 6.47
CA THR A 189 1.51 6.00 6.45
C THR A 189 0.79 5.79 5.12
N TYR A 190 0.32 6.85 4.46
CA TYR A 190 -0.26 6.77 3.11
C TYR A 190 0.77 6.29 2.09
N ILE A 191 1.99 6.82 2.14
CA ILE A 191 3.11 6.39 1.29
C ILE A 191 3.45 4.92 1.60
N GLY A 192 3.55 4.55 2.88
CA GLY A 192 3.84 3.19 3.32
C GLY A 192 2.81 2.16 2.83
N LEU A 193 1.51 2.47 2.91
CA LEU A 193 0.45 1.63 2.37
C LEU A 193 0.51 1.54 0.84
N GLY A 194 0.86 2.65 0.18
CA GLY A 194 1.08 2.69 -1.27
C GLY A 194 2.17 1.72 -1.72
N ASN A 195 3.32 1.74 -1.07
CA ASN A 195 4.45 0.87 -1.40
C ASN A 195 4.08 -0.62 -1.20
N LEU A 196 3.41 -0.95 -0.10
CA LEU A 196 2.97 -2.32 0.17
C LEU A 196 1.92 -2.81 -0.84
N SER A 197 0.96 -1.95 -1.20
CA SER A 197 -0.03 -2.29 -2.23
C SER A 197 0.60 -2.49 -3.62
N ALA A 198 1.62 -1.71 -3.99
CA ALA A 198 2.28 -1.86 -5.27
C ALA A 198 3.00 -3.21 -5.38
N VAL A 199 3.66 -3.64 -4.30
CA VAL A 199 4.38 -4.92 -4.23
C VAL A 199 3.44 -6.13 -4.28
N LYS A 200 2.26 -6.03 -3.67
CA LYS A 200 1.28 -7.13 -3.58
C LYS A 200 0.28 -7.18 -4.73
N ARG A 201 0.35 -6.21 -5.66
CA ARG A 201 -0.57 -6.14 -6.81
C ARG A 201 -0.51 -7.47 -7.59
N PRO A 202 -1.66 -8.13 -7.83
CA PRO A 202 -1.70 -9.32 -8.67
C PRO A 202 -1.12 -8.96 -10.04
N VAL A 203 -0.12 -9.72 -10.48
CA VAL A 203 0.34 -9.66 -11.87
C VAL A 203 -0.83 -10.16 -12.71
N THR A 204 -1.52 -9.26 -13.40
CA THR A 204 -2.37 -9.64 -14.53
C THR A 204 -1.49 -10.46 -15.47
N THR A 205 -1.87 -11.71 -15.69
CA THR A 205 -1.29 -12.56 -16.71
C THR A 205 -1.14 -11.75 -18.00
N PRO A 206 0.03 -11.81 -18.67
CA PRO A 206 0.18 -11.22 -19.99
C PRO A 206 -0.96 -11.73 -20.90
N PRO A 207 -1.44 -10.93 -21.87
CA PRO A 207 -2.37 -11.43 -22.86
C PRO A 207 -1.81 -12.73 -23.44
N PRO A 208 -2.64 -13.76 -23.68
CA PRO A 208 -2.16 -14.98 -24.33
C PRO A 208 -1.44 -14.57 -25.62
N PRO A 209 -0.25 -15.14 -25.91
CA PRO A 209 0.44 -14.83 -27.15
C PRO A 209 -0.53 -15.08 -28.30
N GLN A 210 -0.85 -14.04 -29.06
CA GLN A 210 -1.59 -14.20 -30.30
C GLN A 210 -0.84 -15.23 -31.13
N ALA A 211 -1.47 -16.39 -31.32
CA ALA A 211 -1.00 -17.43 -32.20
C ALA A 211 -0.74 -16.81 -33.58
N SER A 212 0.53 -16.59 -33.88
CA SER A 212 0.97 -16.22 -35.22
C SER A 212 0.89 -17.50 -36.05
N SER A 213 -0.29 -17.74 -36.63
CA SER A 213 -0.46 -18.75 -37.66
C SER A 213 0.23 -18.26 -38.93
N THR A 214 1.30 -18.94 -39.33
CA THR A 214 1.65 -19.04 -40.74
C THR A 214 2.36 -20.37 -41.01
N PRO A 215 1.88 -21.21 -41.94
CA PRO A 215 2.38 -22.57 -42.14
C PRO A 215 3.34 -22.71 -43.33
N ILE A 216 4.13 -23.80 -43.30
CA ILE A 216 4.84 -24.50 -44.41
C ILE A 216 6.19 -23.84 -44.78
N GLU A 217 7.33 -24.54 -44.79
CA GLU A 217 7.62 -25.65 -45.70
C GLU A 217 8.70 -26.63 -45.20
N ILE A 218 8.51 -27.89 -45.59
CA ILE A 218 9.30 -29.08 -45.29
C ILE A 218 10.47 -29.15 -46.27
N THR A 219 11.68 -29.45 -45.80
CA THR A 219 12.61 -30.31 -46.55
C THR A 219 13.48 -31.11 -45.59
N SER A 220 13.45 -32.42 -45.78
CA SER A 220 14.20 -33.45 -45.08
C SER A 220 15.50 -33.76 -45.84
N SER A 221 16.60 -33.95 -45.11
CA SER A 221 17.50 -35.10 -45.31
C SER A 221 18.58 -35.15 -44.23
N THR A 222 18.40 -36.11 -43.33
CA THR A 222 19.39 -37.06 -42.79
C THR A 222 20.88 -36.68 -42.86
N ASN A 223 21.49 -36.48 -41.69
CA ASN A 223 22.83 -37.00 -41.42
C ASN A 223 22.92 -37.44 -39.96
N VAL A 224 23.48 -38.64 -39.76
CA VAL A 224 23.51 -39.41 -38.53
C VAL A 224 24.84 -39.17 -37.80
N SER A 225 24.77 -39.18 -36.48
CA SER A 225 25.84 -39.45 -35.51
C SER A 225 26.78 -38.29 -35.14
N SER A 226 26.63 -37.79 -33.91
CA SER A 226 27.53 -38.13 -32.80
C SER A 226 27.11 -37.43 -31.49
N SER A 227 26.71 -38.24 -30.52
CA SER A 227 26.88 -38.08 -29.07
C SER A 227 27.43 -36.75 -28.52
N SER A 228 26.55 -35.93 -27.94
CA SER A 228 26.71 -35.44 -26.56
C SER A 228 25.35 -34.92 -26.08
N SER A 229 24.62 -35.71 -25.28
CA SER A 229 23.44 -35.20 -24.57
C SER A 229 23.94 -34.31 -23.42
N THR A 230 24.39 -33.10 -23.74
CA THR A 230 24.53 -32.07 -22.72
C THR A 230 23.12 -31.75 -22.22
N PRO A 231 22.86 -31.84 -20.90
CA PRO A 231 21.53 -31.56 -20.37
C PRO A 231 21.10 -30.16 -20.78
N ASN A 232 19.93 -30.02 -21.39
CA ASN A 232 19.48 -28.77 -21.97
C ASN A 232 18.59 -28.02 -20.97
N ILE A 233 19.12 -26.94 -20.40
CA ILE A 233 18.34 -26.01 -19.56
C ILE A 233 17.99 -24.81 -20.43
N THR A 234 16.69 -24.59 -20.66
CA THR A 234 16.18 -23.50 -21.49
C THR A 234 15.61 -22.40 -20.60
N ALA A 235 16.06 -21.16 -20.79
CA ALA A 235 15.58 -20.00 -20.05
C ALA A 235 14.37 -19.34 -20.76
N HIS A 236 13.30 -19.06 -20.02
CA HIS A 236 12.08 -18.41 -20.52
C HIS A 236 12.01 -16.91 -20.17
N GLY A 237 13.05 -16.40 -19.51
CA GLY A 237 13.13 -15.01 -19.05
C GLY A 237 12.57 -14.81 -17.63
N GLY A 238 12.47 -13.55 -17.22
CA GLY A 238 11.98 -13.21 -15.89
C GLY A 238 11.89 -11.71 -15.60
N ILE A 239 11.57 -11.39 -14.36
CA ILE A 239 11.46 -10.02 -13.85
C ILE A 239 12.42 -9.85 -12.68
N LEU A 240 13.19 -8.76 -12.67
CA LEU A 240 14.01 -8.33 -11.54
C LEU A 240 13.38 -7.06 -10.94
N ARG A 241 13.15 -7.04 -9.64
CA ARG A 241 12.53 -5.92 -8.94
C ARG A 241 13.54 -5.05 -8.21
N SER A 242 13.18 -3.78 -7.99
CA SER A 242 14.02 -2.83 -7.24
C SER A 242 14.32 -3.28 -5.80
N ASN A 243 13.45 -4.10 -5.21
CA ASN A 243 13.64 -4.66 -3.86
C ASN A 243 14.66 -5.81 -3.80
N GLY A 244 15.30 -6.17 -4.91
CA GLY A 244 16.28 -7.25 -4.96
C GLY A 244 15.69 -8.64 -5.20
N GLU A 245 14.37 -8.75 -5.44
CA GLU A 245 13.75 -10.02 -5.80
C GLU A 245 13.74 -10.24 -7.32
N ALA A 246 14.16 -11.42 -7.77
CA ALA A 246 13.97 -11.87 -9.15
C ALA A 246 13.05 -13.08 -9.22
N PHE A 247 12.19 -13.09 -10.23
CA PHE A 247 11.31 -14.20 -10.58
C PHE A 247 11.68 -14.66 -11.98
N ILE A 248 12.22 -15.86 -12.09
CA ILE A 248 12.68 -16.43 -13.35
C ILE A 248 11.99 -17.75 -13.64
N ALA A 249 11.88 -18.06 -14.93
CA ALA A 249 11.33 -19.31 -15.42
C ALA A 249 12.36 -20.05 -16.26
N VAL A 250 12.57 -21.32 -15.95
CA VAL A 250 13.49 -22.20 -16.69
C VAL A 250 12.87 -23.59 -16.88
N SER A 251 13.16 -24.22 -18.01
CA SER A 251 12.84 -25.63 -18.25
C SER A 251 14.11 -26.47 -18.23
N SER A 252 14.07 -27.60 -17.53
CA SER A 252 15.19 -28.53 -17.38
C SER A 252 14.81 -29.94 -17.80
N ASP A 253 15.72 -30.66 -18.43
CA ASP A 253 15.62 -32.09 -18.72
C ASP A 253 16.25 -32.98 -17.62
N ILE A 254 16.93 -32.35 -16.66
CA ILE A 254 17.58 -33.00 -15.51
C ILE A 254 17.10 -32.44 -14.18
N GLU A 255 17.37 -33.20 -13.12
CA GLU A 255 17.25 -32.72 -11.74
C GLU A 255 18.63 -32.25 -11.26
N GLU A 256 18.70 -31.05 -10.70
CA GLU A 256 19.97 -30.44 -10.30
C GLU A 256 19.75 -29.44 -9.15
N GLU A 257 20.80 -29.13 -8.39
CA GLU A 257 20.74 -28.09 -7.36
C GLU A 257 21.34 -26.76 -7.85
N ILE A 258 20.68 -25.66 -7.50
CA ILE A 258 21.15 -24.29 -7.71
C ILE A 258 21.89 -23.85 -6.45
N LEU A 259 23.20 -23.60 -6.57
CA LEU A 259 24.05 -23.20 -5.46
C LEU A 259 23.93 -21.70 -5.16
N SER A 260 24.03 -20.90 -6.21
CA SER A 260 24.07 -19.44 -6.10
C SER A 260 23.61 -18.76 -7.39
N SER A 261 23.37 -17.45 -7.27
CA SER A 261 22.93 -16.59 -8.37
C SER A 261 23.67 -15.27 -8.34
N ILE A 262 23.99 -14.73 -9.52
CA ILE A 262 24.73 -13.46 -9.68
C ILE A 262 24.05 -12.61 -10.77
N ILE A 263 23.94 -11.31 -10.57
CA ILE A 263 23.61 -10.37 -11.65
C ILE A 263 24.91 -10.04 -12.40
N LEU A 264 24.99 -10.36 -13.69
CA LEU A 264 26.21 -10.14 -14.46
C LEU A 264 26.55 -8.65 -14.56
N ASN A 265 27.85 -8.36 -14.55
CA ASN A 265 28.41 -6.99 -14.56
C ASN A 265 28.06 -6.16 -13.32
N THR A 266 27.72 -6.81 -12.20
CA THR A 266 27.59 -6.17 -10.89
C THR A 266 28.20 -7.06 -9.80
N ASP A 267 28.33 -6.52 -8.58
CA ASP A 267 28.79 -7.26 -7.40
C ASP A 267 27.64 -7.97 -6.65
N TYR A 268 26.47 -8.12 -7.30
CA TYR A 268 25.28 -8.67 -6.65
C TYR A 268 25.22 -10.18 -6.81
N SER A 269 25.48 -10.89 -5.70
CA SER A 269 25.39 -12.35 -5.62
C SER A 269 24.57 -12.80 -4.42
N THR A 270 23.88 -13.94 -4.52
CA THR A 270 23.09 -14.51 -3.43
C THR A 270 22.98 -16.03 -3.49
N ASN A 271 22.73 -16.65 -2.35
CA ASN A 271 22.39 -18.06 -2.19
C ASN A 271 20.93 -18.27 -1.75
N GLU A 272 20.16 -17.18 -1.61
CA GLU A 272 18.74 -17.20 -1.27
C GLU A 272 17.90 -17.44 -2.52
N ILE A 273 17.65 -18.71 -2.80
CA ILE A 273 16.98 -19.19 -4.01
C ILE A 273 15.91 -20.20 -3.59
N THR A 274 14.68 -20.03 -4.07
CA THR A 274 13.55 -20.88 -3.72
C THR A 274 12.73 -21.21 -4.97
N PRO A 275 12.60 -22.49 -5.35
CA PRO A 275 13.29 -23.66 -4.78
C PRO A 275 14.77 -23.71 -5.20
N LYS A 276 15.63 -24.35 -4.39
CA LYS A 276 17.02 -24.65 -4.77
C LYS A 276 17.14 -25.85 -5.70
N ALA A 277 16.17 -26.76 -5.64
CA ALA A 277 16.11 -27.90 -6.53
C ALA A 277 15.46 -27.48 -7.86
N LEU A 278 16.15 -27.76 -8.95
CA LEU A 278 15.64 -27.73 -10.31
C LEU A 278 15.09 -29.11 -10.62
N SER A 279 13.79 -29.23 -10.85
CA SER A 279 13.15 -30.48 -11.24
C SER A 279 13.10 -30.63 -12.76
N LYS A 280 12.88 -31.85 -13.26
CA LYS A 280 12.56 -32.05 -14.68
C LYS A 280 11.27 -31.32 -15.05
N GLY A 281 11.26 -30.65 -16.19
CA GLY A 281 10.14 -29.84 -16.66
C GLY A 281 10.30 -28.36 -16.33
N TYR A 282 9.17 -27.67 -16.13
CA TYR A 282 9.13 -26.23 -15.90
C TYR A 282 9.34 -25.88 -14.42
N ASN A 283 10.26 -24.96 -14.15
CA ASN A 283 10.60 -24.48 -12.82
C ASN A 283 10.39 -22.97 -12.74
N SER A 284 9.68 -22.54 -11.70
CA SER A 284 9.55 -21.14 -11.33
C SER A 284 10.44 -20.90 -10.12
N ILE A 285 11.43 -20.02 -10.25
CA ILE A 285 12.46 -19.80 -9.23
C ILE A 285 12.39 -18.35 -8.78
N LYS A 286 12.30 -18.17 -7.46
CA LYS A 286 12.46 -16.89 -6.78
C LYS A 286 13.89 -16.76 -6.27
N ILE A 287 14.53 -15.63 -6.53
CA ILE A 287 15.89 -15.31 -6.07
C ILE A 287 15.80 -14.02 -5.28
N ASN A 288 16.47 -13.95 -4.13
CA ASN A 288 16.52 -12.76 -3.30
C ASN A 288 17.96 -12.29 -3.12
N PHE A 289 18.31 -11.14 -3.71
CA PHE A 289 19.64 -10.54 -3.60
C PHE A 289 19.85 -9.79 -2.26
N ASN A 290 18.83 -9.71 -1.39
CA ASN A 290 18.89 -9.07 -0.07
C ASN A 290 19.41 -7.63 -0.08
N THR A 291 19.28 -6.95 -1.21
CA THR A 291 19.80 -5.62 -1.41
C THR A 291 18.89 -4.84 -2.32
N ASN A 292 18.81 -3.54 -2.07
CA ASN A 292 18.03 -2.65 -2.89
C ASN A 292 18.80 -2.34 -4.18
N LEU A 293 18.16 -2.62 -5.32
CA LEU A 293 18.73 -2.50 -6.66
C LEU A 293 18.33 -1.18 -7.33
N GLN A 294 17.99 -0.13 -6.57
CA GLN A 294 17.62 1.20 -7.07
C GLN A 294 18.66 1.85 -8.00
N GLN A 295 19.92 1.42 -7.95
CA GLN A 295 20.97 1.88 -8.87
C GLN A 295 20.85 1.30 -10.29
N LEU A 296 20.02 0.27 -10.50
CA LEU A 296 19.72 -0.26 -11.82
C LEU A 296 18.70 0.63 -12.54
N THR A 297 18.88 0.83 -13.84
CA THR A 297 17.97 1.64 -14.67
C THR A 297 16.66 0.89 -14.97
N PRO A 298 15.48 1.44 -14.60
CA PRO A 298 14.16 0.92 -14.95
C PRO A 298 13.97 0.64 -16.44
N GLY A 299 13.36 -0.50 -16.79
CA GLY A 299 13.06 -0.87 -18.17
C GLY A 299 14.21 -1.55 -18.94
N ASN A 300 15.43 -1.54 -18.41
CA ASN A 300 16.55 -2.26 -19.00
C ASN A 300 16.46 -3.77 -18.73
N THR A 301 17.07 -4.55 -19.62
CA THR A 301 17.28 -5.98 -19.43
C THR A 301 18.62 -6.23 -18.75
N TYR A 302 18.61 -7.07 -17.71
CA TYR A 302 19.81 -7.55 -17.02
C TYR A 302 19.92 -9.06 -17.20
N THR A 303 21.12 -9.62 -17.02
CA THR A 303 21.33 -11.06 -17.10
C THR A 303 21.63 -11.60 -15.71
N ILE A 304 20.81 -12.54 -15.24
CA ILE A 304 21.03 -13.29 -14.02
C ILE A 304 21.68 -14.63 -14.39
N ARG A 305 22.80 -14.95 -13.76
CA ARG A 305 23.49 -16.23 -13.90
C ARG A 305 23.19 -17.11 -12.69
N LEU A 306 22.59 -18.27 -12.92
CA LEU A 306 22.51 -19.35 -11.94
C LEU A 306 23.77 -20.21 -12.03
N ILE A 307 24.35 -20.54 -10.88
CA ILE A 307 25.47 -21.46 -10.75
C ILE A 307 24.93 -22.77 -10.17
N LEU A 308 25.02 -23.84 -10.95
CA LEU A 308 24.52 -25.16 -10.59
C LEU A 308 25.59 -25.99 -9.86
N ALA A 309 25.17 -27.00 -9.10
CA ALA A 309 26.07 -27.87 -8.33
C ALA A 309 27.04 -28.66 -9.21
N ASN A 310 26.66 -28.96 -10.45
CA ASN A 310 27.53 -29.57 -11.46
C ASN A 310 28.56 -28.61 -12.10
N GLY A 311 28.64 -27.36 -11.63
CA GLY A 311 29.57 -26.34 -12.12
C GLY A 311 29.13 -25.63 -13.41
N ARG A 312 27.91 -25.91 -13.91
CA ARG A 312 27.36 -25.23 -15.09
C ARG A 312 26.69 -23.91 -14.72
N ASN A 313 26.72 -22.99 -15.66
CA ASN A 313 26.06 -21.70 -15.56
C ASN A 313 24.84 -21.65 -16.48
N VAL A 314 23.75 -21.06 -15.98
CA VAL A 314 22.54 -20.78 -16.77
C VAL A 314 22.29 -19.29 -16.73
N ASP A 315 22.31 -18.64 -17.90
CA ASP A 315 22.13 -17.19 -18.02
C ASP A 315 20.69 -16.90 -18.45
N ILE A 316 19.99 -16.07 -17.67
CA ILE A 316 18.60 -15.69 -17.89
C ILE A 316 18.50 -14.17 -18.02
N ASN A 317 17.90 -13.72 -19.11
CA ASN A 317 17.58 -12.31 -19.32
C ASN A 317 16.31 -11.95 -18.56
N VAL A 318 16.39 -10.89 -17.75
CA VAL A 318 15.30 -10.40 -16.92
C VAL A 318 15.04 -8.93 -17.17
N ALA A 319 13.78 -8.55 -17.25
CA ALA A 319 13.39 -7.14 -17.34
C ALA A 319 13.41 -6.51 -15.94
N PHE A 320 14.11 -5.41 -15.77
CA PHE A 320 14.11 -4.68 -14.50
C PHE A 320 12.89 -3.79 -14.38
N GLN A 321 12.13 -4.01 -13.32
CA GLN A 321 10.89 -3.30 -13.01
C GLN A 321 11.02 -2.67 -11.63
N PRO A 322 10.80 -1.36 -11.49
CA PRO A 322 10.88 -0.67 -10.21
C PRO A 322 9.81 -1.15 -9.23
#